data_AF-A0A531MLS6-F1
#
_entry.id   AF-A0A531MLS6-F1
#
_cell.length_a   1.000
_cell.length_b   1.000
_cell.length_c   1.000
_cell.angle_alpha   90.00
_cell.angle_beta   90.00
_cell.angle_gamma   90.00
#
_symmetry.space_group_name_H-M   'P 1'
#
loop_
_entity.id
_entity.type
_entity.pdbx_description
1 polymer ?
#
loop_
_entity_poly.entity_id
_entity_poly.type
_entity_poly.pdbx_seq_one_letter_code
_entity_poly.pdbx_strand_id
1 'polypeptide(L)'
;MGTPRSGTNLAKYLIETHLGMPVSFDQGFWKHGVFPALMKGRALQYGDLPIIVMSKDPITQLLSWFRFSRNDSIFRPAKYLGPFLNQPFEIRQDFTQPKMEYRFRTPADYWNQFYFAMEALRRTGAPVHFVSYEQLVSTPALCLSSISGFLDLSPPFDAGTAVTIPRHAIGASNDIDRPSDPAVNQGPFDPARADLAAALA
;
A
#
# COMPACT_ATOMS: atom_id res chain seq x y z
N MET A 1 -0.78 5.25 -1.20
CA MET A 1 -0.83 4.34 -2.38
C MET A 1 0.03 3.10 -2.12
N GLY A 2 -0.22 2.02 -2.85
CA GLY A 2 0.58 0.78 -2.75
C GLY A 2 -0.21 -0.41 -3.27
N THR A 3 0.47 -1.47 -3.69
CA THR A 3 -0.22 -2.72 -4.02
C THR A 3 -0.91 -3.31 -2.78
N PRO A 4 -1.92 -4.18 -2.91
CA PRO A 4 -2.60 -4.77 -1.76
C PRO A 4 -1.60 -5.39 -0.77
N ARG A 5 -1.87 -5.37 0.54
CA ARG A 5 -1.01 -6.00 1.56
C ARG A 5 0.43 -5.44 1.68
N SER A 6 0.71 -4.27 1.12
CA SER A 6 2.02 -3.57 1.23
C SER A 6 2.19 -2.74 2.51
N GLY A 7 1.20 -2.74 3.42
CA GLY A 7 1.26 -1.96 4.66
C GLY A 7 0.68 -0.55 4.57
N THR A 8 -0.09 -0.23 3.53
CA THR A 8 -0.78 1.07 3.37
C THR A 8 -1.61 1.48 4.58
N ASN A 9 -2.28 0.54 5.23
CA ASN A 9 -3.12 0.83 6.41
C ASN A 9 -2.27 1.13 7.65
N LEU A 10 -1.13 0.45 7.81
CA LEU A 10 -0.18 0.75 8.88
C LEU A 10 0.41 2.15 8.68
N ALA A 11 0.83 2.48 7.46
CA ALA A 11 1.34 3.80 7.13
C ALA A 11 0.30 4.89 7.42
N LYS A 12 -0.93 4.72 6.95
CA LYS A 12 -2.06 5.63 7.24
C LYS A 12 -2.21 5.85 8.75
N TYR A 13 -2.34 4.78 9.52
CA TYR A 13 -2.51 4.87 10.97
C TYR A 13 -1.36 5.62 11.65
N LEU A 14 -0.12 5.32 11.30
CA LEU A 14 1.05 5.96 11.90
C LEU A 14 1.14 7.45 11.53
N ILE A 15 0.87 7.81 10.27
CA ILE A 15 0.85 9.20 9.81
C ILE A 15 -0.26 9.98 10.53
N GLU A 16 -1.48 9.45 10.57
CA GLU A 16 -2.61 10.12 11.22
C GLU A 16 -2.37 10.28 12.73
N THR A 17 -1.80 9.27 13.38
CA THR A 17 -1.59 9.26 14.84
C THR A 17 -0.39 10.12 15.27
N HIS A 18 0.72 10.08 14.53
CA HIS A 18 1.97 10.70 14.96
C HIS A 18 2.31 12.00 14.23
N LEU A 19 1.81 12.21 13.02
CA LEU A 19 2.00 13.47 12.28
C LEU A 19 0.75 14.37 12.33
N GLY A 20 -0.38 13.85 12.81
CA GLY A 20 -1.65 14.60 12.84
C GLY A 20 -2.19 14.94 11.45
N MET A 21 -1.69 14.28 10.41
CA MET A 21 -2.03 14.55 9.01
C MET A 21 -3.12 13.60 8.54
N PRO A 22 -4.24 14.10 7.98
CA PRO A 22 -5.26 13.24 7.40
C PRO A 22 -4.70 12.52 6.17
N VAL A 23 -4.98 11.22 6.05
CA VAL A 23 -4.57 10.41 4.90
C VAL A 23 -5.79 9.84 4.21
N SER A 24 -5.91 10.13 2.92
CA SER A 24 -6.93 9.57 2.06
C SER A 24 -6.40 8.44 1.18
N PHE A 25 -7.29 7.51 0.87
CA PHE A 25 -7.19 6.54 -0.19
C PHE A 25 -8.13 6.90 -1.31
N ASP A 26 -7.81 6.44 -2.52
CA ASP A 26 -8.72 6.50 -3.67
C ASP A 26 -9.14 7.93 -4.09
N GLN A 27 -8.42 8.95 -3.62
CA GLN A 27 -8.60 10.35 -4.03
C GLN A 27 -7.96 10.57 -5.40
N GLY A 28 -8.80 10.80 -6.41
CA GLY A 28 -8.40 10.97 -7.82
C GLY A 28 -8.30 9.65 -8.59
N PHE A 29 -7.69 8.61 -8.01
CA PHE A 29 -7.49 7.31 -8.67
C PHE A 29 -7.57 6.14 -7.70
N TRP A 30 -7.98 4.97 -8.19
CA TRP A 30 -7.96 3.73 -7.41
C TRP A 30 -6.54 3.38 -6.92
N LYS A 31 -6.38 3.15 -5.62
CA LYS A 31 -5.09 2.98 -4.94
C LYS A 31 -4.26 1.78 -5.40
N HIS A 32 -4.91 0.79 -6.01
CA HIS A 32 -4.29 -0.41 -6.56
C HIS A 32 -4.19 -0.41 -8.09
N GLY A 33 -4.74 0.62 -8.75
CA GLY A 33 -4.67 0.76 -10.20
C GLY A 33 -3.28 1.15 -10.67
N VAL A 34 -2.94 0.74 -11.90
CA VAL A 34 -1.69 1.15 -12.55
C VAL A 34 -1.89 2.54 -13.17
N PHE A 35 -0.98 3.45 -12.87
CA PHE A 35 -1.02 4.81 -13.43
C PHE A 35 -0.59 4.79 -14.90
N PRO A 36 -1.35 5.42 -15.80
CA PRO A 36 -0.88 5.58 -17.17
C PRO A 36 0.39 6.45 -17.17
N ALA A 37 1.44 5.99 -17.86
CA ALA A 37 2.60 6.82 -18.10
C ALA A 37 2.19 8.05 -18.91
N LEU A 38 2.40 9.24 -18.36
CA LEU A 38 2.09 10.48 -19.08
C LEU A 38 3.11 10.70 -20.18
N MET A 39 2.65 10.68 -21.43
CA MET A 39 3.41 11.24 -22.55
C MET A 39 3.28 12.76 -22.52
N LYS A 40 4.39 13.46 -22.79
CA LYS A 40 4.51 14.93 -22.78
C LYS A 40 3.29 15.60 -23.43
N GLY A 41 2.60 16.47 -22.70
CA GLY A 41 1.49 17.28 -23.24
C GLY A 41 0.09 17.00 -22.70
N ARG A 42 -0.10 16.03 -21.80
CA ARG A 42 -1.37 15.88 -21.06
C ARG A 42 -1.19 16.36 -19.62
N ALA A 43 -1.75 17.53 -19.33
CA ALA A 43 -1.89 18.02 -17.96
C ALA A 43 -2.97 17.18 -17.26
N LEU A 44 -2.62 15.97 -16.80
CA LEU A 44 -3.41 15.34 -15.76
C LEU A 44 -3.05 16.06 -14.46
N GLN A 45 -3.98 16.86 -13.95
CA GLN A 45 -3.91 17.39 -12.60
C GLN A 45 -4.14 16.20 -11.65
N TYR A 46 -3.06 15.60 -11.15
CA TYR A 46 -3.13 14.60 -10.08
C TYR A 46 -3.52 15.22 -8.72
N GLY A 47 -3.90 16.50 -8.72
CA GLY A 47 -3.89 17.36 -7.55
C GLY A 47 -2.46 17.65 -7.11
N ASP A 48 -2.25 18.74 -6.39
CA ASP A 48 -0.97 19.02 -5.73
C ASP A 48 -0.77 18.17 -4.46
N LEU A 49 -1.51 17.05 -4.35
CA LEU A 49 -1.52 16.21 -3.17
C LEU A 49 -0.27 15.31 -3.14
N PRO A 50 0.51 15.34 -2.05
CA PRO A 50 1.65 14.46 -1.89
C PRO A 50 1.23 12.99 -1.80
N ILE A 51 1.92 12.12 -2.54
CA ILE A 51 1.63 10.69 -2.64
C ILE A 51 2.69 9.89 -1.89
N ILE A 52 2.27 9.21 -0.83
CA ILE A 52 3.12 8.23 -0.13
C ILE A 52 2.83 6.83 -0.70
N VAL A 53 3.88 6.16 -1.18
CA VAL A 53 3.81 4.85 -1.83
C VAL A 53 4.45 3.79 -0.95
N MET A 54 3.65 2.83 -0.50
CA MET A 54 4.17 1.67 0.22
C MET A 54 4.71 0.64 -0.76
N SER A 55 5.96 0.25 -0.54
CA SER A 55 6.63 -0.87 -1.18
C SER A 55 6.87 -1.98 -0.16
N LYS A 56 6.89 -3.22 -0.64
CA LYS A 56 7.17 -4.40 0.16
C LYS A 56 8.05 -5.32 -0.67
N ASP A 57 8.93 -6.08 -0.03
CA ASP A 57 9.76 -7.07 -0.72
C ASP A 57 8.88 -7.93 -1.65
N PRO A 58 9.24 -8.08 -2.95
CA PRO A 58 8.39 -8.73 -3.93
C PRO A 58 8.03 -10.17 -3.56
N ILE A 59 8.94 -10.93 -2.93
CA ILE A 59 8.66 -12.31 -2.55
C ILE A 59 7.65 -12.37 -1.41
N THR A 60 7.88 -11.61 -0.32
CA THR A 60 6.94 -11.54 0.80
C THR A 60 5.59 -10.95 0.38
N GLN A 61 5.58 -10.04 -0.59
CA GLN A 61 4.39 -9.42 -1.15
C GLN A 61 3.55 -10.44 -1.93
N LEU A 62 4.17 -11.24 -2.81
CA LEU A 62 3.51 -12.29 -3.58
C LEU A 62 2.95 -13.40 -2.67
N LEU A 63 3.71 -13.81 -1.64
CA LEU A 63 3.24 -14.79 -0.66
C LEU A 63 2.06 -14.24 0.16
N SER A 64 2.09 -12.95 0.51
CA SER A 64 0.99 -12.26 1.17
C SER A 64 -0.27 -12.24 0.30
N TRP A 65 -0.12 -12.03 -1.02
CA TRP A 65 -1.24 -12.09 -1.96
C TRP A 65 -1.78 -13.49 -2.14
N PHE A 66 -0.93 -14.50 -2.24
CA PHE A 66 -1.37 -15.88 -2.35
C PHE A 66 -2.22 -16.28 -1.14
N ARG A 67 -1.75 -15.99 0.08
CA ARG A 67 -2.51 -16.22 1.32
C ARG A 67 -3.83 -15.44 1.32
N PHE A 68 -3.81 -14.19 0.85
CA PHE A 68 -5.00 -13.34 0.79
C PHE A 68 -6.03 -13.84 -0.25
N SER A 69 -5.57 -14.36 -1.39
CA SER A 69 -6.43 -14.90 -2.45
C SER A 69 -7.20 -16.16 -2.03
N ARG A 70 -6.80 -16.84 -0.96
CA ARG A 70 -7.55 -18.00 -0.45
C ARG A 70 -8.87 -17.63 0.21
N ASN A 71 -9.08 -16.36 0.53
CA ASN A 71 -10.32 -15.83 1.07
C ASN A 71 -11.09 -15.06 -0.01
N ASP A 72 -12.36 -14.75 0.23
CA ASP A 72 -13.10 -13.81 -0.63
C ASP A 72 -12.40 -12.45 -0.57
N SER A 73 -11.76 -12.08 -1.68
CA SER A 73 -10.83 -10.96 -1.75
C SER A 73 -10.91 -10.29 -3.13
N ILE A 74 -10.21 -9.16 -3.27
CA ILE A 74 -10.09 -8.46 -4.56
C ILE A 74 -9.32 -9.26 -5.63
N PHE A 75 -8.68 -10.38 -5.25
CA PHE A 75 -8.02 -11.29 -6.18
C PHE A 75 -8.91 -12.47 -6.50
N ARG A 76 -8.75 -13.02 -7.71
CA ARG A 76 -9.34 -14.31 -8.03
C ARG A 76 -8.79 -15.40 -7.10
N PRO A 77 -9.66 -16.28 -6.53
CA PRO A 77 -9.19 -17.31 -5.64
C PRO A 77 -8.17 -18.27 -6.26
N ALA A 78 -7.10 -18.57 -5.52
CA ALA A 78 -6.08 -19.51 -5.96
C ALA A 78 -5.76 -20.55 -4.87
N LYS A 79 -5.91 -21.82 -5.23
CA LYS A 79 -5.69 -22.94 -4.30
C LYS A 79 -4.20 -23.26 -4.09
N TYR A 80 -3.40 -23.13 -5.15
CA TYR A 80 -2.00 -23.57 -5.18
C TYR A 80 -1.06 -22.45 -5.62
N LEU A 81 0.14 -22.41 -5.03
CA LEU A 81 1.11 -21.33 -5.26
C LEU A 81 1.65 -21.33 -6.69
N GLY A 82 2.03 -22.50 -7.23
CA GLY A 82 2.57 -22.61 -8.59
C GLY A 82 1.62 -22.00 -9.66
N PRO A 83 0.35 -22.43 -9.72
CA PRO A 83 -0.64 -21.80 -10.58
C PRO A 83 -0.86 -20.31 -10.29
N PHE A 84 -0.93 -19.90 -9.02
CA PHE A 84 -1.07 -18.48 -8.66
C PHE A 84 0.03 -17.62 -9.29
N LEU A 85 1.29 -18.08 -9.26
CA LEU A 85 2.43 -17.34 -9.78
C LEU A 85 2.49 -17.28 -11.32
N ASN A 86 1.87 -18.23 -12.02
CA ASN A 86 2.07 -18.42 -13.46
C ASN A 86 0.81 -18.22 -14.30
N GLN A 87 -0.36 -18.00 -13.69
CA GLN A 87 -1.63 -17.79 -14.38
C GLN A 87 -2.01 -16.31 -14.45
N PRO A 88 -2.92 -15.93 -15.36
CA PRO A 88 -3.47 -14.58 -15.41
C PRO A 88 -3.94 -14.11 -14.03
N PHE A 89 -3.50 -12.90 -13.67
CA PHE A 89 -3.78 -12.30 -12.38
C PHE A 89 -4.83 -11.20 -12.55
N GLU A 90 -5.92 -11.31 -11.79
CA GLU A 90 -7.02 -10.37 -11.83
C GLU A 90 -7.12 -9.64 -10.50
N ILE A 91 -7.25 -8.31 -10.56
CA ILE A 91 -7.53 -7.46 -9.41
C ILE A 91 -8.81 -6.68 -9.68
N ARG A 92 -9.75 -6.77 -8.75
CA ARG A 92 -11.08 -6.15 -8.84
C ARG A 92 -11.18 -4.97 -7.89
N GLN A 93 -11.91 -3.96 -8.33
CA GLN A 93 -12.44 -2.93 -7.44
C GLN A 93 -13.80 -3.39 -6.93
N ASP A 94 -13.96 -3.52 -5.62
CA ASP A 94 -15.16 -4.07 -4.97
C ASP A 94 -16.13 -2.99 -4.48
N PHE A 95 -15.74 -1.71 -4.50
CA PHE A 95 -16.50 -0.58 -3.95
C PHE A 95 -17.10 0.39 -4.98
N THR A 96 -16.97 0.14 -6.29
CA THR A 96 -17.56 0.98 -7.35
C THR A 96 -18.55 0.20 -8.23
N GLN A 97 -19.50 0.93 -8.82
CA GLN A 97 -20.40 0.42 -9.88
C GLN A 97 -20.18 1.25 -11.16
N PRO A 98 -19.81 0.65 -12.31
CA PRO A 98 -19.54 -0.77 -12.52
C PRO A 98 -18.27 -1.23 -11.79
N LYS A 99 -18.18 -2.54 -11.54
CA LYS A 99 -16.96 -3.16 -11.00
C LYS A 99 -15.85 -3.09 -12.04
N MET A 100 -14.77 -2.39 -11.71
CA MET A 100 -13.60 -2.29 -12.56
C MET A 100 -12.66 -3.46 -12.30
N GLU A 101 -12.05 -4.00 -13.35
CA GLU A 101 -11.09 -5.11 -13.25
C GLU A 101 -9.85 -4.81 -14.09
N TYR A 102 -8.66 -5.06 -13.52
CA TYR A 102 -7.43 -5.18 -14.30
C TYR A 102 -7.04 -6.64 -14.42
N ARG A 103 -6.51 -6.99 -15.61
CA ARG A 103 -5.95 -8.30 -15.91
C ARG A 103 -4.48 -8.15 -16.27
N PHE A 104 -3.64 -8.95 -15.61
CA PHE A 104 -2.20 -9.01 -15.82
C PHE A 104 -1.79 -10.42 -16.19
N ARG A 105 -0.63 -10.58 -16.81
CA ARG A 105 -0.16 -11.91 -17.22
C ARG A 105 0.15 -12.80 -16.01
N THR A 106 0.71 -12.21 -14.97
CA THR A 106 1.08 -12.88 -13.70
C THR A 106 0.97 -11.88 -12.54
N PRO A 107 0.96 -12.32 -11.27
CA PRO A 107 1.06 -11.41 -10.14
C PRO A 107 2.35 -10.56 -10.17
N ALA A 108 3.47 -11.14 -10.61
CA ALA A 108 4.74 -10.41 -10.71
C ALA A 108 4.68 -9.29 -11.77
N ASP A 109 3.97 -9.52 -12.87
CA ASP A 109 3.71 -8.52 -13.90
C ASP A 109 2.92 -7.33 -13.33
N TYR A 110 1.87 -7.58 -12.56
CA TYR A 110 1.14 -6.53 -11.83
C TYR A 110 2.05 -5.73 -10.88
N TRP A 111 2.83 -6.43 -10.05
CA TRP A 111 3.77 -5.80 -9.10
C TRP A 111 4.72 -4.85 -9.84
N ASN A 112 5.35 -5.35 -10.91
CA ASN A 112 6.30 -4.58 -11.71
C ASN A 112 5.64 -3.36 -12.34
N GLN A 113 4.49 -3.53 -13.00
CA GLN A 113 3.79 -2.42 -13.66
C GLN A 113 3.34 -1.33 -12.68
N PHE A 114 2.85 -1.71 -11.50
CA PHE A 114 2.44 -0.74 -10.48
C PHE A 114 3.63 0.11 -10.01
N TYR A 115 4.72 -0.53 -9.58
CA TYR A 115 5.88 0.19 -9.05
C TYR A 115 6.64 0.97 -10.14
N PHE A 116 6.70 0.43 -11.36
CA PHE A 116 7.22 1.16 -12.52
C PHE A 116 6.41 2.43 -12.78
N ALA A 117 5.09 2.36 -12.74
CA ALA A 117 4.23 3.50 -12.97
C ALA A 117 4.39 4.59 -11.90
N MET A 118 4.48 4.21 -10.62
CA MET A 118 4.71 5.17 -9.53
C MET A 118 6.08 5.83 -9.62
N GLU A 119 7.12 5.08 -9.99
CA GLU A 119 8.46 5.62 -10.19
C GLU A 119 8.52 6.53 -11.42
N ALA A 120 7.82 6.17 -12.50
CA ALA A 120 7.68 7.03 -13.68
C ALA A 120 6.99 8.34 -13.34
N LEU A 121 5.91 8.30 -12.54
CA LEU A 121 5.21 9.49 -12.05
C LEU A 121 6.13 10.37 -11.18
N ARG A 122 6.90 9.78 -10.27
CA ARG A 122 7.90 10.53 -9.49
C ARG A 122 8.90 11.28 -10.38
N ARG A 123 9.35 10.65 -11.48
CA ARG A 123 10.28 11.26 -12.44
C ARG A 123 9.68 12.41 -13.26
N THR A 124 8.35 12.56 -13.31
CA THR A 124 7.73 13.74 -13.92
C THR A 124 7.72 14.95 -12.99
N GLY A 125 8.23 14.82 -11.76
CA GLY A 125 8.22 15.87 -10.73
C GLY A 125 6.98 15.86 -9.85
N ALA A 126 6.10 14.87 -9.97
CA ALA A 126 4.99 14.71 -9.04
C ALA A 126 5.52 14.39 -7.62
N PRO A 127 4.87 14.90 -6.56
CA PRO A 127 5.30 14.67 -5.18
C PRO A 127 5.01 13.21 -4.80
N VAL A 128 5.97 12.31 -5.03
CA VAL A 128 5.86 10.88 -4.74
C VAL A 128 6.99 10.45 -3.82
N HIS A 129 6.65 9.87 -2.67
CA HIS A 129 7.60 9.37 -1.67
C HIS A 129 7.41 7.88 -1.43
N PHE A 130 8.46 7.08 -1.64
CA PHE A 130 8.43 5.64 -1.40
C PHE A 130 8.84 5.31 0.04
N VAL A 131 8.12 4.38 0.65
CA VAL A 131 8.41 3.85 1.99
C VAL A 131 8.40 2.32 1.90
N SER A 132 9.45 1.68 2.42
CA SER A 132 9.49 0.21 2.57
C SER A 132 8.66 -0.20 3.79
N TYR A 133 7.83 -1.22 3.61
CA TYR A 133 7.06 -1.83 4.69
C TYR A 133 7.98 -2.36 5.78
N GLU A 134 9.08 -2.99 5.39
CA GLU A 134 10.07 -3.55 6.30
C GLU A 134 10.68 -2.47 7.19
N GLN A 135 11.09 -1.34 6.61
CA GLN A 135 11.58 -0.18 7.35
C GLN A 135 10.51 0.46 8.22
N LEU A 136 9.27 0.53 7.76
CA LEU A 136 8.15 1.08 8.53
C LEU A 136 7.89 0.24 9.79
N VAL A 137 8.09 -1.07 9.72
CA VAL A 137 7.94 -1.98 10.86
C VAL A 137 9.17 -1.92 11.78
N SER A 138 10.39 -1.94 11.24
CA SER A 138 11.62 -2.01 12.05
C SER A 138 12.03 -0.67 12.65
N THR A 139 11.82 0.43 11.91
CA THR A 139 12.31 1.77 12.24
C THR A 139 11.24 2.84 11.93
N PRO A 140 10.04 2.75 12.52
CA PRO A 140 8.92 3.63 12.19
C PRO A 140 9.21 5.12 12.38
N ALA A 141 10.00 5.50 13.40
CA ALA A 141 10.34 6.89 13.65
C ALA A 141 11.19 7.51 12.53
N LEU A 142 12.11 6.75 11.93
CA LEU A 142 12.89 7.20 10.78
C LEU A 142 11.99 7.38 9.55
N CYS A 143 11.05 6.47 9.32
CA CYS A 143 10.08 6.60 8.24
C CYS A 143 9.19 7.83 8.42
N LEU A 144 8.67 8.08 9.63
CA LEU A 144 7.84 9.25 9.93
C LEU A 144 8.63 10.56 9.81
N SER A 145 9.90 10.58 10.23
CA SER A 145 10.77 11.73 10.04
C SER A 145 10.99 12.02 8.55
N SER A 146 11.30 11.01 7.74
CA SER A 146 11.43 11.12 6.29
C SER A 146 10.14 11.62 5.62
N ILE A 147 8.98 11.07 6.01
CA ILE A 147 7.67 11.51 5.52
C ILE A 147 7.42 12.97 5.91
N SER A 148 7.73 13.37 7.14
CA SER A 148 7.50 14.76 7.59
C SER A 148 8.34 15.77 6.80
N GLY A 149 9.58 15.44 6.46
CA GLY A 149 10.42 16.27 5.61
C GLY A 149 9.92 16.31 4.16
N PHE A 150 9.42 15.21 3.63
CA PHE A 150 8.77 15.18 2.31
C PHE A 150 7.49 16.02 2.26
N LEU A 151 6.72 16.04 3.34
CA LEU A 151 5.50 16.84 3.49
C LEU A 151 5.76 18.30 3.89
N ASP A 152 7.03 18.69 4.07
CA ASP A 152 7.45 20.02 4.52
C ASP A 152 6.76 20.47 5.83
N LEU A 153 6.62 19.54 6.79
CA LEU A 153 6.02 19.85 8.08
C LEU A 153 6.97 20.68 8.95
N SER A 154 6.42 21.70 9.61
CA SER A 154 7.15 22.54 10.55
C SER A 154 6.46 22.56 11.92
N PRO A 155 7.09 22.04 12.99
CA PRO A 155 8.40 21.39 13.00
C PRO A 155 8.37 19.99 12.32
N PRO A 156 9.52 19.51 11.80
CA PRO A 156 9.62 18.14 11.31
C PRO A 156 9.51 17.15 12.47
N PHE A 157 9.10 15.92 12.15
CA PHE A 157 9.00 14.84 13.12
C PHE A 157 10.39 14.38 13.56
N ASP A 158 10.60 14.34 14.88
CA ASP A 158 11.87 13.90 15.47
C ASP A 158 12.02 12.38 15.39
N ALA A 159 13.06 11.93 14.68
CA ALA A 159 13.47 10.53 14.56
C ALA A 159 13.80 9.85 15.90
N GLY A 160 14.09 10.62 16.96
CA GLY A 160 14.26 10.11 18.32
C GLY A 160 12.96 9.81 19.06
N THR A 161 11.80 10.20 18.50
CA THR A 161 10.48 10.00 19.13
C THR A 161 10.10 8.52 19.16
N ALA A 162 9.63 8.05 20.31
CA ALA A 162 9.07 6.71 20.43
C ALA A 162 7.77 6.57 19.63
N VAL A 163 7.73 5.59 18.72
CA VAL A 163 6.56 5.31 17.88
C VAL A 163 5.96 3.97 18.27
N THR A 164 4.68 3.97 18.61
CA THR A 164 3.96 2.76 19.04
C THR A 164 3.32 2.11 17.82
N ILE A 165 3.78 0.90 17.47
CA ILE A 165 3.08 0.06 16.49
C ILE A 165 1.77 -0.45 17.12
N PRO A 166 0.65 -0.45 16.37
CA PRO A 166 -0.64 -0.93 16.87
C PRO A 166 -0.55 -2.39 17.34
N ARG A 167 -1.24 -2.70 18.44
CA ARG A 167 -1.30 -4.07 19.00
C ARG A 167 -2.09 -5.04 18.11
N HIS A 168 -3.10 -4.53 17.40
CA HIS A 168 -3.99 -5.31 16.53
C HIS A 168 -3.75 -4.96 15.06
N ALA A 169 -3.97 -5.93 14.18
CA ALA A 169 -3.76 -5.79 12.75
C ALA A 169 -4.83 -4.88 12.13
N ILE A 170 -4.43 -3.72 11.63
CA ILE A 170 -5.35 -2.76 11.02
C ILE A 170 -6.04 -3.36 9.79
N GLY A 171 -7.37 -3.46 9.87
CA GLY A 171 -8.26 -3.96 8.82
C GLY A 171 -8.24 -3.09 7.56
N ALA A 172 -8.93 -3.53 6.52
CA ALA A 172 -9.06 -2.75 5.29
C ALA A 172 -9.72 -1.40 5.63
N SER A 173 -9.05 -0.30 5.30
CA SER A 173 -9.66 1.03 5.27
C SER A 173 -9.82 1.41 3.80
N ASN A 174 -11.06 1.52 3.39
CA ASN A 174 -11.47 2.34 2.26
C ASN A 174 -12.17 3.54 2.91
N ASP A 175 -11.86 4.77 2.51
CA ASP A 175 -12.39 5.97 3.18
C ASP A 175 -13.91 6.10 3.10
N ILE A 176 -14.54 5.23 2.32
CA ILE A 176 -15.97 5.18 2.04
C ILE A 176 -16.72 4.42 3.13
N ASP A 177 -16.09 3.46 3.81
CA ASP A 177 -16.71 2.64 4.86
C ASP A 177 -15.76 2.48 6.06
N ARG A 178 -15.85 3.39 7.04
CA ARG A 178 -15.19 3.21 8.35
C ARG A 178 -16.08 2.28 9.20
N PRO A 179 -15.61 1.09 9.61
CA PRO A 179 -16.33 0.28 10.58
C PRO A 179 -16.47 1.04 11.90
N SER A 180 -17.64 0.93 12.53
CA SER A 180 -17.99 1.58 13.80
C SER A 180 -17.13 1.10 14.99
N ASP A 181 -16.50 -0.07 14.87
CA ASP A 181 -15.44 -0.53 15.77
C ASP A 181 -14.32 -1.22 14.96
N PRO A 182 -13.14 -0.58 14.82
CA PRO A 182 -12.02 -1.19 14.13
C PRO A 182 -11.49 -2.45 14.83
N ALA A 183 -11.65 -2.59 16.15
CA ALA A 183 -11.02 -3.66 16.93
C ALA A 183 -11.81 -4.99 16.90
N VAL A 184 -13.11 -4.95 16.59
CA VAL A 184 -14.04 -6.10 16.79
C VAL A 184 -13.73 -7.33 15.94
N ASN A 185 -12.88 -7.26 14.92
CA ASN A 185 -12.53 -8.41 14.07
C ASN A 185 -11.04 -8.51 13.71
N GLN A 186 -10.14 -7.88 14.48
CA GLN A 186 -8.73 -7.77 14.13
C GLN A 186 -7.84 -8.64 15.04
N GLY A 187 -7.19 -9.65 14.46
CA GLY A 187 -6.15 -10.44 15.14
C GLY A 187 -4.92 -9.60 15.52
N PRO A 188 -3.93 -10.17 16.25
CA PRO A 188 -2.74 -9.44 16.65
C PRO A 188 -1.96 -8.90 15.44
N PHE A 189 -1.34 -7.72 15.60
CA PHE A 189 -0.38 -7.24 14.60
C PHE A 189 0.83 -8.18 14.58
N ASP A 190 1.19 -8.62 13.38
CA ASP A 190 2.24 -9.60 13.16
C ASP A 190 3.42 -8.95 12.41
N PRO A 191 4.48 -8.50 13.13
CA PRO A 191 5.65 -7.89 12.50
C PRO A 191 6.46 -8.89 11.68
N ALA A 192 6.32 -10.21 11.92
CA ALA A 192 7.04 -11.23 11.15
C ALA A 192 6.61 -11.25 9.68
N ARG A 193 5.47 -10.62 9.33
CA ARG A 193 5.07 -10.39 7.93
C ARG A 193 6.02 -9.49 7.16
N ALA A 194 6.92 -8.76 7.83
CA ALA A 194 7.99 -7.99 7.22
C ALA A 194 9.27 -8.82 7.01
N ASP A 195 9.36 -10.01 7.59
CA ASP A 195 10.51 -10.89 7.46
C ASP A 195 10.30 -11.93 6.36
N LEU A 196 11.24 -12.00 5.42
CA LEU A 196 11.24 -12.98 4.34
C LEU A 196 11.35 -14.42 4.85
N ALA A 197 12.13 -14.67 5.90
CA ALA A 197 12.29 -15.99 6.47
C ALA A 197 10.96 -16.49 7.06
N ALA A 198 10.24 -15.63 7.78
CA ALA A 198 8.93 -15.95 8.33
C ALA A 198 7.83 -16.07 7.26
N ALA A 199 7.99 -15.40 6.11
CA ALA A 199 7.06 -15.56 5.00
C ALA A 199 7.18 -16.93 4.31
N LEU A 200 8.37 -17.56 4.35
CA LEU A 200 8.66 -18.86 3.74
C LEU A 200 8.45 -20.05 4.67
N ALA A 201 8.44 -19.84 5.98
CA ALA A 201 8.07 -20.84 7.00
C ALA A 201 6.56 -21.14 7.00
#